data_AF-A0A7Y8THJ8-F1
#
_entry.id   AF-A0A7Y8THJ8-F1
#
_cell.length_a   1.000
_cell.length_b   1.000
_cell.length_c   1.000
_cell.angle_alpha   90.00
_cell.angle_beta   90.00
_cell.angle_gamma   90.00
#
_symmetry.space_group_name_H-M   'P 1'
#
loop_
_entity.id
_entity.type
_entity.pdbx_description
1 polymer ?
#
loop_
_entity_poly.entity_id
_entity_poly.type
_entity_poly.pdbx_seq_one_letter_code
_entity_poly.pdbx_strand_id
1 'polypeptide(L)'
;MNCPRCNKPLGEESKFCNFCGASLNGAAIIDQDKGIITRKYLKIILGVGYVATFIIWIVQKIIIPLSFNKAGVIEWDKVSPIFKDYRWTADLFTLFSVLLIYSITKDKNAKAFIGILLALLILCLIIGCILGY
;
A
#
# COMPACT_ATOMS: atom_id res chain seq x y z
N MET A 1 41.14 18.77 -3.00
CA MET A 1 39.66 18.86 -2.94
C MET A 1 39.15 18.24 -1.63
N ASN A 2 38.09 18.77 -1.02
CA ASN A 2 37.53 18.24 0.24
C ASN A 2 36.30 17.36 -0.02
N CYS A 3 36.05 16.38 0.84
CA CYS A 3 34.87 15.52 0.76
C CYS A 3 33.59 16.32 1.05
N PRO A 4 32.55 16.26 0.19
CA PRO A 4 31.29 17.00 0.42
C PRO A 4 30.49 16.49 1.62
N ARG A 5 30.82 15.30 2.16
CA ARG A 5 30.10 14.69 3.28
C ARG A 5 30.73 14.97 4.65
N CYS A 6 32.07 14.99 4.73
CA CYS A 6 32.79 15.12 6.00
C CYS A 6 33.83 16.24 6.01
N ASN A 7 33.96 16.99 4.90
CA ASN A 7 34.86 18.12 4.70
C ASN A 7 36.36 17.84 4.93
N LYS A 8 36.77 16.57 5.00
CA LYS A 8 38.18 16.18 5.10
C LYS A 8 38.88 16.21 3.73
N PRO A 9 40.20 16.45 3.69
CA PRO A 9 40.97 16.47 2.45
C PRO A 9 40.93 15.08 1.79
N LEU A 10 40.75 15.08 0.47
CA LEU A 10 40.77 13.88 -0.36
C LEU A 10 42.19 13.65 -0.89
N GLY A 11 42.60 12.38 -0.93
CA GLY A 11 43.82 11.98 -1.62
C GLY A 11 43.63 12.11 -3.14
N GLU A 12 44.70 12.46 -3.85
CA GLU A 12 44.70 12.55 -5.31
C GLU A 12 44.22 11.21 -5.90
N GLU A 13 43.22 11.28 -6.79
CA GLU A 13 42.59 10.14 -7.50
C GLU A 13 41.77 9.13 -6.67
N SER A 14 41.41 9.46 -5.42
CA SER A 14 40.56 8.57 -4.61
C SER A 14 39.10 8.52 -5.11
N LYS A 15 38.60 7.31 -5.45
CA LYS A 15 37.19 7.07 -5.84
C LYS A 15 36.20 7.14 -4.65
N PHE A 16 36.73 7.05 -3.43
CA PHE A 16 35.98 7.07 -2.17
C PHE A 16 36.74 7.91 -1.14
N CYS A 17 36.01 8.51 -0.20
CA CYS A 17 36.63 9.21 0.92
C CYS A 17 37.20 8.20 1.93
N ASN A 18 38.51 8.25 2.15
CA ASN A 18 39.22 7.38 3.10
C ASN A 18 38.77 7.53 4.57
N PHE A 19 38.07 8.62 4.91
CA PHE A 19 37.63 8.90 6.28
C PHE A 19 36.17 8.53 6.56
N CYS A 20 35.28 8.68 5.59
CA CYS A 20 33.84 8.43 5.78
C CYS A 20 33.25 7.37 4.84
N GLY A 21 34.05 6.83 3.92
CA GLY A 21 33.63 5.83 2.95
C GLY A 21 32.69 6.34 1.85
N ALA A 22 32.40 7.65 1.78
CA ALA A 22 31.52 8.21 0.76
C ALA A 22 32.14 8.09 -0.64
N SER A 23 31.37 7.57 -1.61
CA SER A 23 31.79 7.55 -3.01
C SER A 23 31.83 8.97 -3.58
N LEU A 24 32.90 9.29 -4.29
CA LEU A 24 33.15 10.60 -4.88
C LEU A 24 32.78 10.65 -6.37
N ASN A 25 32.29 9.53 -6.91
CA ASN A 25 31.71 9.50 -8.24
C ASN A 25 30.43 10.35 -8.23
N GLY A 26 30.47 11.50 -8.89
CA GLY A 26 29.40 12.51 -8.90
C GLY A 26 28.01 12.00 -9.30
N ALA A 27 27.92 10.83 -9.93
CA ALA A 27 26.65 10.17 -10.24
C ALA A 27 25.96 9.55 -9.01
N ALA A 28 26.71 9.05 -8.00
CA ALA A 28 26.12 8.31 -6.88
C ALA A 28 25.44 9.21 -5.83
N ILE A 29 25.86 10.47 -5.71
CA ILE A 29 25.35 11.39 -4.69
C ILE A 29 23.97 11.95 -5.09
N ILE A 30 23.73 12.15 -6.38
CA ILE A 30 22.45 12.68 -6.91
C ILE A 30 21.37 11.57 -6.97
N ASP A 31 21.78 10.33 -7.21
CA ASP A 31 20.84 9.22 -7.46
C ASP A 31 20.28 8.59 -6.18
N GLN A 32 21.07 8.58 -5.09
CA GLN A 32 20.59 8.03 -3.82
C GLN A 32 19.47 8.85 -3.19
N ASP A 33 19.50 10.17 -3.30
CA ASP A 33 18.47 11.03 -2.70
C ASP A 33 17.12 10.91 -3.44
N LYS A 34 17.15 10.91 -4.79
CA LYS A 34 15.96 10.69 -5.62
C LYS A 34 15.34 9.31 -5.42
N GLY A 35 16.14 8.26 -5.24
CA GLY A 35 15.68 6.90 -4.99
C GLY A 35 15.10 6.66 -3.59
N ILE A 36 15.49 7.46 -2.59
CA ILE A 36 14.94 7.42 -1.22
C ILE A 36 13.62 8.18 -1.16
N ILE A 37 13.56 9.36 -1.78
CA ILE A 37 12.37 10.20 -1.88
C ILE A 37 11.25 9.45 -2.63
N THR A 38 11.54 8.92 -3.81
CA THR A 38 10.57 8.17 -4.64
C THR A 38 9.98 6.96 -3.90
N ARG A 39 10.79 6.23 -3.13
CA ARG A 39 10.31 5.08 -2.33
C ARG A 39 9.44 5.48 -1.14
N LYS A 40 9.66 6.66 -0.54
CA LYS A 40 8.81 7.16 0.54
C LYS A 40 7.43 7.57 0.02
N TYR A 41 7.38 8.35 -1.06
CA TYR A 41 6.11 8.77 -1.66
C TYR A 41 5.30 7.58 -2.20
N LEU A 42 5.96 6.59 -2.81
CA LEU A 42 5.28 5.38 -3.29
C LEU A 42 4.55 4.64 -2.17
N LYS A 43 5.17 4.51 -0.99
CA LYS A 43 4.54 3.87 0.18
C LYS A 43 3.36 4.67 0.71
N ILE A 44 3.46 6.00 0.71
CA ILE A 44 2.36 6.87 1.15
C ILE A 44 1.18 6.76 0.19
N ILE A 45 1.42 6.87 -1.12
CA ILE A 45 0.37 6.75 -2.14
C ILE A 45 -0.31 5.37 -2.06
N LEU A 46 0.48 4.29 -1.92
CA LEU A 46 -0.05 2.94 -1.75
C LEU A 46 -0.89 2.82 -0.45
N GLY A 47 -0.42 3.40 0.65
CA GLY A 47 -1.14 3.43 1.92
C GLY A 47 -2.45 4.21 1.85
N VAL A 48 -2.45 5.41 1.25
CA VAL A 48 -3.65 6.23 1.04
C VAL A 48 -4.64 5.51 0.14
N GLY A 49 -4.18 4.93 -0.97
CA GLY A 49 -5.01 4.14 -1.88
C GLY A 49 -5.67 2.97 -1.16
N TYR A 50 -4.90 2.25 -0.33
CA TYR A 50 -5.42 1.15 0.47
C TYR A 50 -6.50 1.59 1.47
N VAL A 51 -6.28 2.69 2.19
CA VAL A 51 -7.27 3.22 3.14
C VAL A 51 -8.55 3.61 2.42
N ALA A 52 -8.46 4.29 1.26
CA ALA A 52 -9.63 4.65 0.47
C ALA A 52 -10.42 3.40 0.02
N THR A 53 -9.73 2.36 -0.46
CA THR A 53 -10.39 1.10 -0.86
C THR A 53 -11.03 0.38 0.31
N PHE A 54 -10.39 0.42 1.48
CA PHE A 54 -10.92 -0.19 2.70
C PHE A 54 -12.18 0.53 3.19
N ILE A 55 -12.22 1.86 3.09
CA ILE A 55 -13.42 2.65 3.41
C ILE A 55 -14.57 2.26 2.47
N ILE A 56 -14.31 2.19 1.16
CA ILE A 56 -15.32 1.78 0.17
C ILE A 56 -15.85 0.38 0.48
N TRP A 57 -14.97 -0.55 0.85
CA TRP A 57 -15.33 -1.90 1.26
C TRP A 57 -16.26 -1.91 2.48
N ILE A 58 -15.94 -1.12 3.53
CA ILE A 58 -16.80 -0.96 4.71
C ILE A 58 -18.18 -0.43 4.32
N VAL A 59 -18.22 0.59 3.46
CA VAL A 59 -19.50 1.17 2.99
C VAL A 59 -20.34 0.10 2.30
N GLN A 60 -19.74 -0.69 1.41
CA GLN A 60 -20.43 -1.73 0.64
C GLN A 60 -20.90 -2.92 1.48
N LYS A 61 -20.08 -3.42 2.41
CA LYS A 61 -20.36 -4.67 3.13
C LYS A 61 -21.00 -4.45 4.51
N ILE A 62 -20.93 -3.24 5.07
CA ILE A 62 -21.47 -2.93 6.39
C ILE A 62 -22.57 -1.87 6.29
N ILE A 63 -22.25 -0.68 5.77
CA ILE A 63 -23.18 0.46 5.83
C ILE A 63 -24.40 0.25 4.94
N ILE A 64 -24.19 -0.19 3.69
CA ILE A 64 -25.29 -0.41 2.73
C ILE A 64 -26.26 -1.49 3.24
N PRO A 65 -25.81 -2.69 3.66
CA PRO A 65 -26.69 -3.68 4.26
C PRO A 65 -27.41 -3.18 5.52
N LEU A 66 -26.78 -2.37 6.36
CA LEU A 66 -27.45 -1.83 7.55
C LEU A 66 -28.52 -0.79 7.21
N SER A 67 -28.30 0.02 6.17
CA SER A 67 -29.16 1.16 5.86
C SER A 67 -30.27 0.83 4.87
N PHE A 68 -30.07 -0.17 4.00
CA PHE A 68 -30.95 -0.49 2.88
C PHE A 68 -31.48 -1.94 2.90
N ASN A 69 -31.34 -2.65 4.02
CA ASN A 69 -31.95 -3.96 4.20
C ASN A 69 -33.39 -3.81 4.69
N LYS A 70 -34.35 -4.25 3.86
CA LYS A 70 -35.75 -4.44 4.24
C LYS A 70 -36.12 -5.90 4.08
N ALA A 71 -36.66 -6.48 5.15
CA ALA A 71 -37.14 -7.87 5.19
C ALA A 71 -36.11 -8.92 4.72
N GLY A 72 -34.81 -8.68 4.95
CA GLY A 72 -33.74 -9.60 4.59
C GLY A 72 -33.19 -9.43 3.17
N VAL A 73 -33.70 -8.45 2.40
CA VAL A 73 -33.24 -8.15 1.04
C VAL A 73 -32.70 -6.72 0.99
N ILE A 74 -31.54 -6.54 0.36
CA ILE A 74 -30.94 -5.22 0.16
C ILE A 74 -31.56 -4.54 -1.08
N GLU A 75 -32.14 -3.37 -0.88
CA GLU A 75 -32.73 -2.52 -1.93
C GLU A 75 -31.64 -1.78 -2.72
N TRP A 76 -30.92 -2.51 -3.57
CA TRP A 76 -29.81 -1.98 -4.39
C TRP A 76 -30.23 -0.90 -5.40
N ASP A 77 -31.52 -0.78 -5.70
CA ASP A 77 -32.10 0.27 -6.54
C ASP A 77 -32.02 1.66 -5.92
N LYS A 78 -31.95 1.75 -4.58
CA LYS A 78 -31.80 3.01 -3.84
C LYS A 78 -30.36 3.39 -3.56
N VAL A 79 -29.44 2.48 -3.82
CA VAL A 79 -28.00 2.69 -3.63
C VAL A 79 -27.44 3.34 -4.90
N SER A 80 -26.47 4.25 -4.74
CA SER A 80 -25.84 4.92 -5.88
C SER A 80 -25.32 3.90 -6.91
N PRO A 81 -25.51 4.14 -8.23
CA PRO A 81 -25.12 3.20 -9.30
C PRO A 81 -23.66 2.77 -9.22
N ILE A 82 -22.80 3.67 -8.72
CA ILE A 82 -21.38 3.40 -8.56
C ILE A 82 -21.15 2.15 -7.70
N PHE A 83 -21.91 1.93 -6.63
CA PHE A 83 -21.72 0.76 -5.76
C PHE A 83 -22.34 -0.52 -6.32
N LYS A 84 -23.27 -0.40 -7.28
CA LYS A 84 -23.90 -1.53 -7.95
C LYS A 84 -22.91 -2.21 -8.91
N ASP A 85 -22.18 -1.41 -9.69
CA ASP A 85 -21.21 -1.91 -10.66
C ASP A 85 -19.84 -2.23 -10.02
N TYR A 86 -19.45 -1.51 -8.96
CA TYR A 86 -18.16 -1.72 -8.28
C TYR A 86 -18.15 -2.85 -7.24
N ARG A 87 -19.18 -3.71 -7.21
CA ARG A 87 -19.39 -4.65 -6.11
C ARG A 87 -18.29 -5.70 -5.97
N TRP A 88 -17.91 -6.34 -7.08
CA TRP A 88 -16.87 -7.38 -7.11
C TRP A 88 -15.47 -6.83 -7.42
N THR A 89 -15.40 -5.72 -8.16
CA THR A 89 -14.13 -5.09 -8.55
C THR A 89 -13.41 -4.47 -7.37
N ALA A 90 -14.15 -3.89 -6.40
CA ALA A 90 -13.58 -3.36 -5.16
C ALA A 90 -12.93 -4.47 -4.32
N ASP A 91 -13.57 -5.64 -4.22
CA ASP A 91 -13.06 -6.77 -3.45
C ASP A 91 -11.74 -7.31 -4.06
N LEU A 92 -11.68 -7.46 -5.39
CA LEU A 92 -10.44 -7.87 -6.09
C LEU A 92 -9.32 -6.84 -5.95
N PHE A 93 -9.63 -5.56 -6.07
CA PHE A 93 -8.64 -4.49 -5.96
C PHE A 93 -8.07 -4.42 -4.53
N THR A 94 -8.93 -4.62 -3.52
CA THR A 94 -8.50 -4.65 -2.12
C THR A 94 -7.60 -5.86 -1.85
N LEU A 95 -7.97 -7.05 -2.35
CA LEU A 95 -7.10 -8.24 -2.26
C LEU A 95 -5.72 -8.00 -2.88
N PHE A 96 -5.68 -7.46 -4.10
CA PHE A 96 -4.43 -7.19 -4.78
C PHE A 96 -3.56 -6.18 -4.02
N SER A 97 -4.19 -5.13 -3.49
CA SER A 97 -3.51 -4.12 -2.66
C SER A 97 -2.92 -4.73 -1.39
N VAL A 98 -3.66 -5.58 -0.67
CA VAL A 98 -3.17 -6.28 0.52
C VAL A 98 -2.01 -7.22 0.17
N LEU A 99 -2.09 -7.96 -0.94
CA LEU A 99 -1.02 -8.86 -1.39
C LEU A 99 0.27 -8.10 -1.74
N LEU A 100 0.15 -6.94 -2.39
CA LEU A 100 1.31 -6.07 -2.64
C LEU A 100 1.92 -5.56 -1.33
N ILE A 101 1.11 -5.07 -0.40
CA ILE A 101 1.59 -4.59 0.91
C ILE A 101 2.26 -5.73 1.69
N TYR A 102 1.68 -6.92 1.68
CA TYR A 102 2.25 -8.12 2.30
C TYR A 102 3.62 -8.47 1.70
N SER A 103 3.78 -8.36 0.39
CA SER A 103 5.02 -8.68 -0.33
C SER A 103 6.15 -7.69 -0.03
N ILE A 104 5.81 -6.40 0.14
CA ILE A 104 6.78 -5.33 0.41
C ILE A 104 7.17 -5.28 1.90
N THR A 105 6.29 -5.75 2.79
CA THR A 105 6.51 -5.69 4.24
C THR A 105 7.54 -6.72 4.69
N LYS A 106 8.65 -6.23 5.25
CA LYS A 106 9.73 -7.08 5.81
C LYS A 106 9.57 -7.37 7.30
N ASP A 107 8.84 -6.52 8.03
CA ASP A 107 8.62 -6.69 9.45
C ASP A 107 7.72 -7.91 9.72
N LYS A 108 8.16 -8.81 10.62
CA LYS A 108 7.45 -10.07 10.92
C LYS A 108 6.08 -9.83 11.56
N ASN A 109 5.97 -8.88 12.48
CA ASN A 109 4.73 -8.60 13.20
C ASN A 109 3.71 -7.95 12.25
N ALA A 110 4.16 -6.99 11.44
CA ALA A 110 3.33 -6.38 10.42
C ALA A 110 2.88 -7.40 9.36
N LYS A 111 3.76 -8.31 8.92
CA LYS A 111 3.37 -9.40 8.02
C LYS A 111 2.32 -10.32 8.63
N ALA A 112 2.45 -10.70 9.90
CA ALA A 112 1.47 -11.53 10.58
C ALA A 112 0.10 -10.82 10.63
N PHE A 113 0.08 -9.53 10.98
CA PHE A 113 -1.15 -8.74 11.00
C PHE A 113 -1.81 -8.63 9.62
N ILE A 114 -1.04 -8.33 8.57
CA ILE A 114 -1.54 -8.27 7.19
C ILE A 114 -2.03 -9.65 6.74
N GLY A 115 -1.37 -10.73 7.13
CA GLY A 115 -1.78 -12.10 6.83
C GLY A 115 -3.13 -12.47 7.44
N ILE A 116 -3.37 -12.08 8.70
CA ILE A 116 -4.68 -12.24 9.36
C ILE A 116 -5.75 -11.46 8.61
N LEU A 117 -5.45 -10.21 8.26
CA LEU A 117 -6.39 -9.35 7.52
C LEU A 117 -6.71 -9.92 6.14
N LEU A 118 -5.72 -10.48 5.44
CA LEU A 118 -5.92 -11.18 4.16
C LEU A 118 -6.83 -12.41 4.32
N ALA A 119 -6.60 -13.23 5.36
CA ALA A 119 -7.42 -14.40 5.63
C ALA A 119 -8.89 -14.02 5.92
N LEU A 120 -9.10 -12.94 6.67
CA LEU A 120 -10.43 -12.38 6.94
C LEU A 120 -11.11 -11.90 5.65
N LEU A 121 -10.36 -11.23 4.76
CA LEU A 121 -10.84 -10.75 3.47
C LEU A 121 -11.26 -11.90 2.55
N ILE A 122 -10.46 -12.97 2.49
CA ILE A 122 -10.79 -14.19 1.74
C ILE A 122 -12.06 -14.84 2.31
N LEU A 123 -12.18 -14.92 3.63
CA LEU A 123 -13.38 -15.44 4.27
C LEU A 123 -14.63 -14.61 3.91
N CYS A 124 -14.54 -13.28 3.96
CA CYS A 124 -15.62 -12.38 3.55
C CYS A 124 -16.01 -12.57 2.07
N LEU A 125 -15.04 -12.81 1.19
CA LEU A 125 -15.28 -13.10 -0.22
C LEU A 125 -16.01 -14.42 -0.44
N ILE A 126 -15.57 -15.48 0.25
CA ILE A 126 -16.23 -16.79 0.18
C ILE A 126 -17.68 -16.67 0.67
N ILE A 127 -17.91 -15.98 1.79
CA ILE A 127 -19.25 -15.72 2.33
C ILE A 127 -20.09 -14.92 1.33
N GLY A 128 -19.52 -13.88 0.72
CA GLY A 128 -20.19 -13.08 -0.33
C GLY A 128 -20.62 -13.92 -1.53
N CYS A 129 -19.74 -14.77 -2.02
CA CYS A 129 -20.03 -15.70 -3.13
C CYS A 129 -21.14 -16.70 -2.77
N ILE A 130 -21.13 -17.25 -1.55
CA ILE A 130 -22.12 -18.25 -1.11
C ILE A 130 -23.50 -17.62 -0.90
N LEU A 131 -23.55 -16.44 -0.28
CA LEU A 131 -24.80 -15.74 0.03
C LEU A 131 -25.38 -15.00 -1.18
N GLY A 132 -24.75 -15.07 -2.36
CA GLY A 132 -25.21 -14.39 -3.56
C GLY A 132 -25.18 -12.87 -3.43
N TYR A 133 -24.28 -12.33 -2.60
CA TYR A 133 -24.04 -10.89 -2.51
C TYR A 133 -23.09 -10.44 -3.63
#